data_AF-A0A967FID2-F1
#
_entry.id   AF-A0A967FID2-F1
#
_cell.length_a   1.000
_cell.length_b   1.000
_cell.length_c   1.000
_cell.angle_alpha   90.00
_cell.angle_beta   90.00
_cell.angle_gamma   90.00
#
_symmetry.space_group_name_H-M   'P 1'
#
loop_
_entity.id
_entity.type
_entity.pdbx_description
1 polymer ?
#
loop_
_entity_poly.entity_id
_entity_poly.type
_entity_poly.pdbx_seq_one_letter_code
_entity_poly.pdbx_strand_id
1 'polypeptide(L)'
;MEKGPRRWKSYPFNGDWTSSLLASQDPVAIDSVGFDFLHEEYEEHPRKVGVDDFLHESSLADNPPSGTFYDPDHKGKVKRLASLGVHEHWNNPKDKKYSRNLGKGKGIELVAITAGSAQKAGIIAAGAKVKKLAGGFKFTEGPAVDAEGNIFFTDQPNNRIHKWSVDGKPLGGKLSVFHEKPGRANGLYFDRKGNLLACADLDNELWSIDMKGKVTILVKGYKGKKLNGPNDLWEDLKGGIYFTDPFYKRPYWKRGPIEQDGQHVYYLYPDRKKLIRVTEDLVTPNGIIGTPDGRKLYVADLGARKTYVYKINADGTISGKKLFCSMGSDGMTIDNEGNVYLTGRGVTVFNSAGEKIEHIDIDAGWTANVCFGGRDRKTLFITAQKSLFAIRMRVNGV
;
A
#
# COMPACT_ATOMS: atom_id res chain seq x y z
N MET A 1 6.46 -35.66 -29.11
CA MET A 1 7.12 -34.41 -28.65
C MET A 1 6.39 -33.96 -27.42
N GLU A 2 7.07 -33.80 -26.28
CA GLU A 2 6.46 -33.13 -25.13
C GLU A 2 6.08 -31.72 -25.56
N LYS A 3 4.78 -31.40 -25.50
CA LYS A 3 4.34 -30.02 -25.68
C LYS A 3 4.86 -29.27 -24.45
N GLY A 4 5.54 -28.14 -24.66
CA GLY A 4 6.05 -27.30 -23.57
C GLY A 4 4.94 -26.86 -22.60
N PRO A 5 5.30 -26.16 -21.51
CA PRO A 5 4.36 -25.72 -20.49
C PRO A 5 3.11 -25.07 -21.10
N ARG A 6 1.92 -25.49 -20.66
CA ARG A 6 0.62 -24.96 -21.14
C ARG A 6 -0.03 -24.10 -20.05
N ARG A 7 -0.62 -22.98 -20.47
CA ARG A 7 -1.48 -22.16 -19.60
C ARG A 7 -2.86 -22.81 -19.47
N TRP A 8 -3.48 -22.62 -18.31
CA TRP A 8 -4.77 -23.23 -18.01
C TRP A 8 -5.90 -22.26 -18.36
N LYS A 9 -6.89 -22.75 -19.11
CA LYS A 9 -8.04 -21.97 -19.58
C LYS A 9 -9.17 -21.96 -18.56
N SER A 10 -9.33 -23.03 -17.79
CA SER A 10 -10.40 -23.15 -16.81
C SER A 10 -10.33 -22.05 -15.74
N TYR A 11 -11.49 -21.59 -15.28
CA TYR A 11 -11.55 -20.70 -14.11
C TYR A 11 -11.00 -21.47 -12.87
N PRO A 12 -10.13 -20.86 -12.03
CA PRO A 12 -9.82 -19.43 -11.94
C PRO A 12 -8.57 -18.98 -12.74
N PHE A 13 -7.92 -19.87 -13.48
CA PHE A 13 -6.68 -19.57 -14.19
C PHE A 13 -6.88 -18.68 -15.42
N ASN A 14 -8.04 -18.78 -16.10
CA ASN A 14 -8.51 -17.84 -17.13
C ASN A 14 -7.46 -17.51 -18.21
N GLY A 15 -6.67 -18.50 -18.64
CA GLY A 15 -5.62 -18.33 -19.66
C GLY A 15 -4.24 -17.97 -19.11
N ASP A 16 -4.01 -18.12 -17.81
CA ASP A 16 -2.74 -17.87 -17.11
C ASP A 16 -2.03 -19.18 -16.68
N TRP A 17 -0.81 -19.05 -16.16
CA TRP A 17 -0.05 -20.16 -15.59
C TRP A 17 -0.66 -20.64 -14.26
N THR A 18 -0.53 -21.94 -13.97
CA THR A 18 -0.95 -22.49 -12.68
C THR A 18 -0.03 -22.02 -11.57
N SER A 19 -0.53 -21.16 -10.70
CA SER A 19 0.16 -20.70 -9.48
C SER A 19 -0.77 -20.84 -8.26
N SER A 20 -1.14 -22.08 -7.93
CA SER A 20 -2.08 -22.38 -6.84
C SER A 20 -1.52 -23.44 -5.89
N LEU A 21 -1.94 -23.37 -4.62
CA LEU A 21 -1.67 -24.37 -3.60
C LEU A 21 -3.00 -25.06 -3.25
N LEU A 22 -3.04 -26.38 -3.43
CA LEU A 22 -4.11 -27.23 -2.90
C LEU A 22 -3.55 -27.97 -1.69
N ALA A 23 -4.33 -28.08 -0.61
CA ALA A 23 -3.91 -28.76 0.61
C ALA A 23 -5.06 -29.58 1.20
N SER A 24 -4.75 -30.79 1.65
CA SER A 24 -5.65 -31.69 2.36
C SER A 24 -4.83 -32.53 3.34
N GLN A 25 -5.46 -32.97 4.44
CA GLN A 25 -4.91 -34.04 5.30
C GLN A 25 -5.37 -35.43 4.84
N ASP A 26 -6.32 -35.49 3.92
CA ASP A 26 -6.79 -36.71 3.25
C ASP A 26 -6.11 -36.81 1.87
N PRO A 27 -5.22 -37.80 1.67
CA PRO A 27 -4.43 -37.95 0.45
C PRO A 27 -5.27 -38.40 -0.76
N VAL A 28 -6.35 -39.16 -0.54
CA VAL A 28 -7.24 -39.58 -1.65
C VAL A 28 -8.10 -38.39 -2.09
N ALA A 29 -8.55 -37.57 -1.14
CA ALA A 29 -9.35 -36.39 -1.44
C ALA A 29 -8.58 -35.35 -2.25
N ILE A 30 -7.30 -35.10 -1.94
CA ILE A 30 -6.51 -34.11 -2.69
C ILE A 30 -6.25 -34.57 -4.13
N ASP A 31 -5.98 -35.85 -4.33
CA ASP A 31 -5.76 -36.40 -5.67
C ASP A 31 -7.07 -36.45 -6.47
N SER A 32 -8.22 -36.68 -5.81
CA SER A 32 -9.55 -36.58 -6.44
C SER A 32 -9.83 -35.17 -6.95
N VAL A 33 -9.53 -34.15 -6.14
CA VAL A 33 -9.66 -32.74 -6.55
C VAL A 33 -8.68 -32.41 -7.69
N GLY A 34 -7.43 -32.86 -7.58
CA GLY A 34 -6.42 -32.67 -8.61
C GLY A 34 -6.80 -33.30 -9.93
N PHE A 35 -7.37 -34.50 -9.90
CA PHE A 35 -7.89 -35.21 -11.06
C PHE A 35 -8.98 -34.40 -11.76
N ASP A 36 -9.99 -33.92 -11.03
CA ASP A 36 -11.08 -33.13 -11.61
C ASP A 36 -10.58 -31.89 -12.36
N PHE A 37 -9.58 -31.20 -11.80
CA PHE A 37 -8.91 -30.07 -12.44
C PHE A 37 -8.19 -30.46 -13.74
N LEU A 38 -7.46 -31.59 -13.73
CA LEU A 38 -6.77 -32.08 -14.92
C LEU A 38 -7.75 -32.60 -15.98
N HIS A 39 -8.81 -33.28 -15.56
CA HIS A 39 -9.86 -33.83 -16.41
C HIS A 39 -10.66 -32.74 -17.15
N GLU A 40 -10.94 -31.64 -16.45
CA GLU A 40 -11.58 -30.47 -17.04
C GLU A 40 -10.63 -29.74 -18.01
N GLU A 41 -9.37 -29.55 -17.62
CA GLU A 41 -8.43 -28.75 -18.40
C GLU A 41 -7.98 -29.45 -19.69
N TYR A 42 -7.82 -30.77 -19.65
CA TYR A 42 -7.17 -31.52 -20.73
C TYR A 42 -8.05 -32.64 -21.29
N GLU A 43 -8.21 -32.64 -22.61
CA GLU A 43 -8.89 -33.72 -23.35
C GLU A 43 -8.02 -34.96 -23.59
N GLU A 44 -6.73 -34.89 -23.21
CA GLU A 44 -5.74 -35.94 -23.48
C GLU A 44 -5.73 -37.01 -22.36
N HIS A 45 -4.62 -37.15 -21.63
CA HIS A 45 -4.38 -38.24 -20.68
C HIS A 45 -5.42 -38.38 -19.55
N PRO A 46 -5.93 -37.31 -18.92
CA PRO A 46 -6.87 -37.42 -17.79
C PRO A 46 -8.26 -37.97 -18.14
N ARG A 47 -8.62 -38.05 -19.43
CA ARG A 47 -9.92 -38.59 -19.88
C ARG A 47 -9.87 -40.03 -20.35
N LYS A 48 -8.71 -40.69 -20.22
CA LYS A 48 -8.60 -42.13 -20.53
C LYS A 48 -9.36 -42.93 -19.47
N VAL A 49 -9.92 -44.06 -19.89
CA VAL A 49 -10.59 -44.99 -18.98
C VAL A 49 -9.60 -45.51 -17.94
N GLY A 50 -10.02 -45.52 -16.68
CA GLY A 50 -9.29 -46.09 -15.54
C GLY A 50 -8.18 -45.22 -14.96
N VAL A 51 -8.13 -43.92 -15.31
CA VAL A 51 -7.10 -43.01 -14.79
C VAL A 51 -7.27 -42.71 -13.30
N ASP A 52 -8.50 -42.72 -12.80
CA ASP A 52 -8.88 -42.52 -11.40
C ASP A 52 -9.23 -43.83 -10.67
N ASP A 53 -9.08 -45.00 -11.31
CA ASP A 53 -9.36 -46.31 -10.68
C ASP A 53 -8.60 -46.48 -9.37
N PHE A 54 -7.35 -46.01 -9.29
CA PHE A 54 -6.57 -46.09 -8.05
C PHE A 54 -7.20 -45.31 -6.89
N LEU A 55 -7.95 -44.23 -7.17
CA LEU A 55 -8.70 -43.46 -6.17
C LEU A 55 -9.95 -44.22 -5.73
N HIS A 56 -10.65 -44.87 -6.67
CA HIS A 56 -11.75 -45.79 -6.35
C HIS A 56 -11.29 -46.94 -5.45
N GLU A 57 -10.18 -47.60 -5.81
CA GLU A 57 -9.56 -48.67 -5.02
C GLU A 57 -9.16 -48.20 -3.61
N SER A 58 -8.53 -47.02 -3.51
CA SER A 58 -8.06 -46.47 -2.23
C SER A 58 -9.21 -46.04 -1.31
N SER A 59 -10.27 -45.47 -1.87
CA SER A 59 -11.44 -45.03 -1.11
C SER A 59 -12.29 -46.18 -0.58
N LEU A 60 -12.24 -47.34 -1.24
CA LEU A 60 -12.94 -48.57 -0.89
C LEU A 60 -11.98 -49.65 -0.35
N ALA A 61 -11.00 -49.26 0.46
CA ALA A 61 -9.93 -50.15 0.90
C ALA A 61 -10.39 -51.43 1.63
N ASP A 62 -11.62 -51.44 2.19
CA ASP A 62 -12.21 -52.64 2.79
C ASP A 62 -12.89 -53.57 1.79
N ASN A 63 -13.32 -53.05 0.64
CA ASN A 63 -13.94 -53.81 -0.44
C ASN A 63 -13.59 -53.24 -1.83
N PRO A 64 -12.31 -53.28 -2.22
CA PRO A 64 -11.84 -52.70 -3.47
C PRO A 64 -12.41 -53.44 -4.70
N PRO A 65 -12.81 -52.74 -5.78
CA PRO A 65 -13.36 -53.37 -6.98
C PRO A 65 -12.45 -54.44 -7.62
N SER A 66 -11.13 -54.24 -7.58
CA SER A 66 -10.15 -55.21 -8.08
C SER A 66 -10.06 -56.51 -7.26
N GLY A 67 -10.61 -56.52 -6.04
CA GLY A 67 -10.40 -57.58 -5.06
C GLY A 67 -9.02 -57.57 -4.40
N THR A 68 -8.17 -56.58 -4.70
CA THR A 68 -6.81 -56.44 -4.17
C THR A 68 -6.83 -56.15 -2.68
N PHE A 69 -5.98 -56.80 -1.90
CA PHE A 69 -5.90 -56.57 -0.45
C PHE A 69 -4.75 -55.61 -0.12
N TYR A 70 -5.06 -54.45 0.47
CA TYR A 70 -4.04 -53.51 0.97
C TYR A 70 -3.64 -53.86 2.41
N ASP A 71 -2.40 -54.34 2.59
CA ASP A 71 -1.84 -54.74 3.90
C ASP A 71 -0.35 -54.41 4.00
N PRO A 72 0.01 -53.21 4.49
CA PRO A 72 1.41 -52.79 4.52
C PRO A 72 2.25 -53.46 5.62
N ASP A 73 1.65 -54.13 6.63
CA ASP A 73 2.35 -54.53 7.88
C ASP A 73 2.10 -55.99 8.31
N HIS A 74 1.91 -56.90 7.36
CA HIS A 74 1.37 -58.24 7.63
C HIS A 74 2.18 -59.11 8.64
N LYS A 75 1.58 -59.39 9.82
CA LYS A 75 1.59 -60.69 10.56
C LYS A 75 0.37 -60.78 11.51
N GLY A 76 -0.78 -61.29 11.06
CA GLY A 76 -1.95 -61.56 11.93
C GLY A 76 -3.33 -61.47 11.26
N LYS A 77 -4.42 -61.63 12.03
CA LYS A 77 -5.80 -61.34 11.58
C LYS A 77 -5.95 -59.81 11.47
N VAL A 78 -5.98 -59.28 10.25
CA VAL A 78 -6.01 -57.83 9.99
C VAL A 78 -7.45 -57.31 9.96
N LYS A 79 -7.70 -56.21 10.68
CA LYS A 79 -8.93 -55.41 10.52
C LYS A 79 -8.74 -54.52 9.30
N ARG A 80 -9.55 -54.73 8.25
CA ARG A 80 -9.52 -53.89 7.04
C ARG A 80 -9.77 -52.42 7.42
N LEU A 81 -8.96 -51.52 6.86
CA LEU A 81 -9.29 -50.10 6.87
C LEU A 81 -10.51 -49.91 5.98
N ALA A 82 -11.54 -49.23 6.48
CA ALA A 82 -12.73 -48.95 5.69
C ALA A 82 -12.42 -48.09 4.45
N SER A 83 -11.41 -47.23 4.54
CA SER A 83 -11.03 -46.30 3.49
C SER A 83 -9.65 -45.71 3.78
N LEU A 84 -8.88 -45.41 2.73
CA LEU A 84 -7.66 -44.59 2.84
C LEU A 84 -7.94 -43.09 2.66
N GLY A 85 -9.17 -42.72 2.31
CA GLY A 85 -9.61 -41.36 2.12
C GLY A 85 -10.82 -41.24 1.20
N VAL A 86 -11.36 -40.03 1.06
CA VAL A 86 -12.58 -39.79 0.27
C VAL A 86 -12.25 -39.59 -1.21
N HIS A 87 -12.89 -40.39 -2.07
CA HIS A 87 -12.90 -40.13 -3.51
C HIS A 87 -14.30 -39.76 -3.99
N GLU A 88 -14.40 -38.63 -4.67
CA GLU A 88 -15.61 -38.15 -5.34
C GLU A 88 -15.23 -37.09 -6.38
N HIS A 89 -16.17 -36.81 -7.28
CA HIS A 89 -16.05 -35.72 -8.25
C HIS A 89 -16.93 -34.54 -7.85
N TRP A 90 -16.54 -33.34 -8.28
CA TRP A 90 -17.43 -32.20 -8.18
C TRP A 90 -18.71 -32.41 -9.01
N ASN A 91 -19.73 -31.60 -8.74
CA ASN A 91 -20.97 -31.60 -9.51
C ASN A 91 -20.79 -31.14 -10.98
N ASN A 92 -19.97 -30.10 -11.20
CA ASN A 92 -19.66 -29.54 -12.51
C ASN A 92 -18.43 -28.61 -12.42
N PRO A 93 -17.71 -28.38 -13.52
CA PRO A 93 -16.47 -27.57 -13.53
C PRO A 93 -16.69 -26.08 -13.28
N LYS A 94 -17.93 -25.57 -13.34
CA LYS A 94 -18.23 -24.16 -13.07
C LYS A 94 -18.34 -23.90 -11.57
N ASP A 95 -19.14 -24.70 -10.87
CA ASP A 95 -19.43 -24.54 -9.45
C ASP A 95 -18.42 -25.26 -8.56
N LYS A 96 -17.81 -26.34 -9.06
CA LYS A 96 -16.81 -27.17 -8.37
C LYS A 96 -17.23 -27.59 -6.96
N LYS A 97 -18.51 -27.95 -6.80
CA LYS A 97 -19.08 -28.32 -5.51
C LYS A 97 -19.05 -29.82 -5.30
N TYR A 98 -18.44 -30.21 -4.19
CA TYR A 98 -18.38 -31.57 -3.68
C TYR A 98 -19.49 -31.85 -2.65
N SER A 99 -19.56 -33.07 -2.10
CA SER A 99 -20.69 -33.49 -1.27
C SER A 99 -20.93 -32.59 -0.05
N ARG A 100 -19.88 -32.09 0.61
CA ARG A 100 -20.04 -31.10 1.70
C ARG A 100 -20.45 -29.72 1.20
N ASN A 101 -19.90 -29.25 0.07
CA ASN A 101 -20.35 -27.99 -0.53
C ASN A 101 -21.84 -28.04 -0.93
N LEU A 102 -22.37 -29.24 -1.20
CA LEU A 102 -23.77 -29.50 -1.56
C LEU A 102 -24.68 -29.80 -0.35
N GLY A 103 -24.17 -29.74 0.88
CA GLY A 103 -24.97 -29.95 2.09
C GLY A 103 -25.29 -31.41 2.42
N LYS A 104 -24.57 -32.38 1.83
CA LYS A 104 -24.77 -33.82 2.11
C LYS A 104 -24.08 -34.32 3.40
N GLY A 105 -23.45 -33.42 4.15
CA GLY A 105 -22.84 -33.69 5.46
C GLY A 105 -21.41 -34.26 5.40
N LYS A 106 -21.20 -35.41 4.76
CA LYS A 106 -19.88 -36.06 4.61
C LYS A 106 -19.33 -35.90 3.18
N GLY A 107 -18.01 -36.01 3.03
CA GLY A 107 -17.32 -35.95 1.73
C GLY A 107 -16.25 -34.84 1.67
N ILE A 108 -15.86 -34.45 0.46
CA ILE A 108 -14.94 -33.35 0.17
C ILE A 108 -15.70 -32.02 0.29
N GLU A 109 -15.01 -31.00 0.82
CA GLU A 109 -15.41 -29.60 0.69
C GLU A 109 -14.27 -28.84 0.03
N LEU A 110 -14.48 -28.37 -1.20
CA LEU A 110 -13.52 -27.48 -1.83
C LEU A 110 -13.79 -26.05 -1.34
N VAL A 111 -12.84 -25.50 -0.59
CA VAL A 111 -12.90 -24.13 -0.06
C VAL A 111 -11.92 -23.26 -0.83
N ALA A 112 -12.43 -22.37 -1.68
CA ALA A 112 -11.60 -21.38 -2.34
C ALA A 112 -11.25 -20.24 -1.37
N ILE A 113 -9.97 -20.15 -0.98
CA ILE A 113 -9.47 -18.99 -0.24
C ILE A 113 -9.27 -17.85 -1.24
N THR A 114 -10.28 -16.99 -1.34
CA THR A 114 -10.16 -15.74 -2.11
C THR A 114 -9.67 -14.63 -1.18
N ALA A 115 -8.98 -13.62 -1.73
CA ALA A 115 -8.50 -12.46 -0.97
C ALA A 115 -9.63 -11.66 -0.25
N GLY A 116 -10.90 -12.06 -0.38
CA GLY A 116 -12.05 -11.48 0.31
C GLY A 116 -12.69 -12.35 1.40
N SER A 117 -12.29 -13.61 1.61
CA SER A 117 -12.90 -14.50 2.63
C SER A 117 -12.16 -14.52 3.97
N ALA A 118 -11.00 -13.88 4.06
CA ALA A 118 -10.49 -13.44 5.35
C ALA A 118 -11.35 -12.24 5.77
N GLN A 119 -11.96 -12.29 6.97
CA GLN A 119 -12.35 -11.08 7.67
C GLN A 119 -11.14 -10.14 7.60
N LYS A 120 -11.22 -9.05 6.81
CA LYS A 120 -10.05 -8.18 6.56
C LYS A 120 -9.47 -7.81 7.91
N ALA A 121 -8.34 -8.40 8.27
CA ALA A 121 -7.65 -8.06 9.48
C ALA A 121 -7.38 -6.55 9.40
N GLY A 122 -7.76 -5.80 10.45
CA GLY A 122 -7.61 -4.35 10.50
C GLY A 122 -6.19 -3.91 10.08
N ILE A 123 -6.07 -2.67 9.63
CA ILE A 123 -4.78 -2.13 9.18
C ILE A 123 -3.82 -1.80 10.34
N ILE A 124 -4.35 -1.70 11.56
CA ILE A 124 -3.59 -1.47 12.79
C ILE A 124 -3.08 -2.82 13.33
N ALA A 125 -1.84 -2.87 13.81
CA ALA A 125 -1.32 -4.10 14.42
C ALA A 125 -2.09 -4.45 15.71
N ALA A 126 -2.29 -5.75 15.97
CA ALA A 126 -3.06 -6.20 17.13
C ALA A 126 -2.54 -5.60 18.44
N GLY A 127 -3.44 -4.96 19.21
CA GLY A 127 -3.10 -4.31 20.48
C GLY A 127 -2.26 -3.05 20.38
N ALA A 128 -1.94 -2.55 19.18
CA ALA A 128 -1.16 -1.34 19.01
C ALA A 128 -1.94 -0.11 19.49
N LYS A 129 -1.22 0.83 20.11
CA LYS A 129 -1.74 2.11 20.57
C LYS A 129 -0.87 3.23 20.03
N VAL A 130 -1.47 4.39 19.81
CA VAL A 130 -0.74 5.61 19.48
C VAL A 130 0.19 5.95 20.64
N LYS A 131 1.46 6.22 20.33
CA LYS A 131 2.48 6.65 21.28
C LYS A 131 3.02 8.00 20.86
N LYS A 132 3.03 8.96 21.79
CA LYS A 132 3.79 10.20 21.64
C LYS A 132 5.28 9.89 21.79
N LEU A 133 6.07 10.18 20.76
CA LEU A 133 7.52 9.93 20.71
C LEU A 133 8.33 11.14 21.18
N ALA A 134 7.93 12.33 20.75
CA ALA A 134 8.60 13.57 21.07
C ALA A 134 7.61 14.75 21.14
N GLY A 135 8.02 15.83 21.80
CA GLY A 135 7.25 17.07 21.86
C GLY A 135 8.13 18.28 22.17
N GLY A 136 7.50 19.45 22.34
CA GLY A 136 8.20 20.72 22.58
C GLY A 136 8.42 21.57 21.32
N PHE A 137 7.88 21.13 20.19
CA PHE A 137 7.94 21.84 18.91
C PHE A 137 6.92 22.99 18.85
N LYS A 138 7.07 23.89 17.87
CA LYS A 138 6.09 24.96 17.64
C LYS A 138 4.98 24.52 16.69
N PHE A 139 5.32 23.89 15.57
CA PHE A 139 4.37 23.23 14.67
C PHE A 139 5.11 22.20 13.80
N THR A 140 4.81 20.92 14.00
CA THR A 140 5.44 19.81 13.29
C THR A 140 4.75 19.53 11.96
N GLU A 141 5.53 19.31 10.91
CA GLU A 141 5.06 19.10 9.54
C GLU A 141 5.93 18.09 8.77
N GLY A 142 5.45 17.71 7.58
CA GLY A 142 6.21 17.04 6.53
C GLY A 142 7.16 15.93 6.98
N PRO A 143 6.70 14.86 7.64
CA PRO A 143 7.56 13.74 7.96
C PRO A 143 7.95 12.98 6.68
N ALA A 144 9.23 12.71 6.51
CA ALA A 144 9.80 11.93 5.41
C ALA A 144 10.71 10.85 5.96
N VAL A 145 10.74 9.70 5.29
CA VAL A 145 11.48 8.53 5.75
C VAL A 145 12.69 8.26 4.86
N ASP A 146 13.87 8.10 5.46
CA ASP A 146 15.09 7.72 4.72
C ASP A 146 15.13 6.22 4.42
N ALA A 147 16.14 5.74 3.68
CA ALA A 147 16.29 4.32 3.33
C ALA A 147 16.41 3.39 4.56
N GLU A 148 16.97 3.88 5.67
CA GLU A 148 17.17 3.14 6.92
C GLU A 148 15.91 3.08 7.80
N GLY A 149 14.86 3.83 7.43
CA GLY A 149 13.62 3.92 8.18
C GLY A 149 13.61 5.00 9.26
N ASN A 150 14.62 5.87 9.29
CA ASN A 150 14.62 7.06 10.15
C ASN A 150 13.64 8.10 9.61
N ILE A 151 13.09 8.91 10.50
CA ILE A 151 12.11 9.94 10.12
C ILE A 151 12.72 11.33 10.26
N PHE A 152 12.55 12.15 9.23
CA PHE A 152 12.89 13.56 9.21
C PHE A 152 11.59 14.34 9.20
N PHE A 153 11.46 15.38 10.00
CA PHE A 153 10.23 16.18 10.04
C PHE A 153 10.55 17.62 10.40
N THR A 154 9.70 18.54 9.98
CA THR A 154 9.95 19.97 10.16
C THR A 154 9.33 20.48 11.44
N ASP A 155 9.99 21.43 12.10
CA ASP A 155 9.38 22.36 13.05
C ASP A 155 9.40 23.74 12.40
N GLN A 156 8.45 23.96 11.50
CA GLN A 156 8.48 25.05 10.52
C GLN A 156 8.64 26.44 11.17
N PRO A 157 7.88 26.80 12.22
CA PRO A 157 8.03 28.11 12.84
C PRO A 157 9.36 28.31 13.57
N ASN A 158 10.00 27.23 14.04
CA ASN A 158 11.33 27.27 14.64
C ASN A 158 12.46 27.17 13.61
N ASN A 159 12.13 27.01 12.32
CA ASN A 159 13.08 26.88 11.22
C ASN A 159 14.06 25.72 11.46
N ARG A 160 13.55 24.52 11.73
CA ARG A 160 14.39 23.33 11.95
C ARG A 160 13.84 22.11 11.22
N ILE A 161 14.74 21.21 10.81
CA ILE A 161 14.42 19.82 10.50
C ILE A 161 14.98 18.96 11.62
N HIS A 162 14.13 18.13 12.21
CA HIS A 162 14.50 17.14 13.21
C HIS A 162 14.63 15.76 12.57
N LYS A 163 15.44 14.90 13.19
CA LYS A 163 15.55 13.47 12.85
C LYS A 163 15.14 12.63 14.06
N TRP A 164 14.24 11.69 13.84
CA TRP A 164 14.00 10.56 14.72
C TRP A 164 14.76 9.34 14.18
N SER A 165 15.89 9.04 14.79
CA SER A 165 16.69 7.87 14.45
C SER A 165 16.09 6.62 15.09
N VAL A 166 15.77 5.61 14.29
CA VAL A 166 15.15 4.37 14.77
C VAL A 166 16.20 3.41 15.35
N ASP A 167 15.87 2.76 16.47
CA ASP A 167 16.79 1.85 17.19
C ASP A 167 16.53 0.36 16.89
N GLY A 168 15.64 0.07 15.95
CA GLY A 168 15.20 -1.29 15.61
C GLY A 168 14.01 -1.79 16.43
N LYS A 169 13.60 -1.10 17.49
CA LYS A 169 12.33 -1.39 18.18
C LYS A 169 11.18 -0.69 17.46
N PRO A 170 9.96 -1.27 17.40
CA PRO A 170 8.85 -0.73 16.61
C PRO A 170 8.51 0.75 16.85
N LEU A 171 8.65 1.22 18.08
CA LEU A 171 8.38 2.61 18.52
C LEU A 171 9.55 3.21 19.31
N GLY A 172 10.77 2.70 19.08
CA GLY A 172 11.99 3.13 19.74
C GLY A 172 12.84 4.02 18.83
N GLY A 173 13.65 4.88 19.44
CA GLY A 173 14.50 5.80 18.72
C GLY A 173 14.94 7.00 19.54
N LYS A 174 15.66 7.91 18.86
CA LYS A 174 16.23 9.10 19.46
C LYS A 174 16.01 10.32 18.57
N LEU A 175 15.58 11.42 19.18
CA LEU A 175 15.46 12.72 18.53
C LEU A 175 16.82 13.42 18.44
N SER A 176 17.10 14.01 17.28
CA SER A 176 18.19 14.99 17.06
C SER A 176 17.74 16.09 16.10
N VAL A 177 18.58 17.12 15.95
CA VAL A 177 18.41 18.13 14.89
C VAL A 177 19.23 17.69 13.69
N PHE A 178 18.62 17.69 12.50
CA PHE A 178 19.31 17.45 11.24
C PHE A 178 19.78 18.76 10.60
N HIS A 179 18.90 19.78 10.56
CA HIS A 179 19.19 21.03 9.88
C HIS A 179 18.62 22.24 10.64
N GLU A 180 19.46 23.23 10.93
CA GLU A 180 19.14 24.38 11.79
C GLU A 180 18.51 25.57 11.05
N LYS A 181 18.63 25.64 9.71
CA LYS A 181 18.08 26.73 8.88
C LYS A 181 17.56 26.26 7.51
N PRO A 182 16.60 25.32 7.45
CA PRO A 182 16.11 24.70 6.22
C PRO A 182 15.12 25.61 5.44
N GLY A 183 15.30 26.93 5.45
CA GLY A 183 14.37 27.85 4.76
C GLY A 183 12.93 27.73 5.24
N ARG A 184 12.70 27.42 6.53
CA ARG A 184 11.41 27.11 7.14
C ARG A 184 10.65 26.04 6.35
N ALA A 185 11.35 24.97 6.00
CA ALA A 185 10.79 23.82 5.30
C ALA A 185 9.43 23.38 5.88
N ASN A 186 8.53 22.98 4.99
CA ASN A 186 7.22 22.43 5.28
C ASN A 186 7.20 20.92 5.01
N GLY A 187 6.59 20.48 3.91
CA GLY A 187 6.66 19.12 3.38
C GLY A 187 8.08 18.71 3.03
N LEU A 188 8.37 17.42 3.27
CA LEU A 188 9.65 16.79 2.97
C LEU A 188 9.41 15.49 2.19
N TYR A 189 10.37 15.11 1.36
CA TYR A 189 10.38 13.79 0.70
C TYR A 189 11.83 13.37 0.42
N PHE A 190 12.16 12.09 0.52
CA PHE A 190 13.49 11.61 0.10
C PHE A 190 13.48 11.27 -1.39
N ASP A 191 14.39 11.87 -2.15
CA ASP A 191 14.60 11.48 -3.54
C ASP A 191 15.28 10.09 -3.62
N ARG A 192 15.23 9.49 -4.80
CA ARG A 192 15.87 8.18 -5.07
C ARG A 192 17.40 8.17 -4.91
N LYS A 193 18.03 9.34 -4.80
CA LYS A 193 19.48 9.49 -4.57
C LYS A 193 19.81 9.66 -3.09
N GLY A 194 18.80 9.69 -2.21
CA GLY A 194 18.95 9.87 -0.77
C GLY A 194 19.10 11.33 -0.33
N ASN A 195 18.80 12.31 -1.18
CA ASN A 195 18.70 13.71 -0.76
C ASN A 195 17.30 13.99 -0.21
N LEU A 196 17.24 14.89 0.76
CA LEU A 196 15.99 15.36 1.33
C LEU A 196 15.47 16.54 0.50
N LEU A 197 14.40 16.32 -0.25
CA LEU A 197 13.63 17.36 -0.92
C LEU A 197 12.79 18.11 0.12
N ALA A 198 12.71 19.43 -0.01
CA ALA A 198 12.01 20.27 0.95
C ALA A 198 11.23 21.40 0.27
N CYS A 199 9.98 21.56 0.67
CA CYS A 199 9.16 22.74 0.39
C CYS A 199 9.61 23.89 1.31
N ALA A 200 10.54 24.73 0.84
CA ALA A 200 11.17 25.80 1.62
C ALA A 200 10.33 27.09 1.58
N ASP A 201 9.48 27.24 2.59
CA ASP A 201 8.46 28.27 2.70
C ASP A 201 9.00 29.71 2.87
N LEU A 202 10.19 29.89 3.45
CA LEU A 202 10.73 31.23 3.77
C LEU A 202 10.85 32.14 2.55
N ASP A 203 11.37 31.59 1.44
CA ASP A 203 11.56 32.28 0.17
C ASP A 203 10.65 31.74 -0.95
N ASN A 204 9.83 30.74 -0.65
CA ASN A 204 8.88 30.04 -1.56
C ASN A 204 9.61 29.29 -2.66
N GLU A 205 10.50 28.41 -2.23
CA GLU A 205 11.39 27.67 -3.10
C GLU A 205 11.21 26.16 -2.88
N LEU A 206 11.63 25.39 -3.87
CA LEU A 206 11.79 23.94 -3.73
C LEU A 206 13.28 23.64 -3.59
N TRP A 207 13.68 22.96 -2.53
CA TRP A 207 15.08 22.67 -2.21
C TRP A 207 15.37 21.17 -2.31
N SER A 208 16.64 20.85 -2.56
CA SER A 208 17.25 19.55 -2.31
C SER A 208 18.35 19.75 -1.27
N ILE A 209 18.36 18.94 -0.21
CA ILE A 209 19.31 19.01 0.88
C ILE A 209 20.05 17.68 0.93
N ASP A 210 21.38 17.70 0.77
CA ASP A 210 22.17 16.47 0.93
C ASP A 210 22.26 16.06 2.41
N MET A 211 22.73 14.84 2.69
CA MET A 211 22.84 14.35 4.06
C MET A 211 23.92 15.05 4.91
N LYS A 212 24.72 15.94 4.31
CA LYS A 212 25.65 16.85 5.02
C LYS A 212 25.00 18.20 5.32
N GLY A 213 23.75 18.41 4.91
CA GLY A 213 23.00 19.65 5.09
C GLY A 213 23.24 20.70 4.01
N LYS A 214 23.92 20.37 2.91
CA LYS A 214 24.13 21.33 1.81
C LYS A 214 22.85 21.48 1.00
N VAL A 215 22.41 22.73 0.85
CA VAL A 215 21.21 23.10 0.10
C VAL A 215 21.53 23.36 -1.38
N THR A 216 20.68 22.84 -2.26
CA THR A 216 20.58 23.21 -3.68
C THR A 216 19.14 23.66 -3.95
N ILE A 217 18.97 24.87 -4.52
CA ILE A 217 17.65 25.37 -4.90
C ILE A 217 17.25 24.78 -6.24
N LEU A 218 16.14 24.05 -6.29
CA LEU A 218 15.58 23.43 -7.48
C LEU A 218 14.62 24.36 -8.23
N VAL A 219 13.79 25.10 -7.49
CA VAL A 219 12.79 26.01 -8.07
C VAL A 219 12.74 27.29 -7.25
N LYS A 220 12.75 28.44 -7.92
CA LYS A 220 12.60 29.77 -7.31
C LYS A 220 11.28 30.48 -7.62
N GLY A 221 10.56 29.96 -8.61
CA GLY A 221 9.40 30.64 -9.18
C GLY A 221 8.90 29.95 -10.43
N TYR A 222 7.79 30.45 -10.95
CA TYR A 222 7.15 30.01 -12.17
C TYR A 222 6.78 31.22 -13.03
N LYS A 223 7.16 31.18 -14.32
CA LYS A 223 6.92 32.26 -15.29
C LYS A 223 7.34 33.66 -14.79
N GLY A 224 8.54 33.75 -14.19
CA GLY A 224 9.11 35.01 -13.70
C GLY A 224 8.51 35.54 -12.40
N LYS A 225 7.58 34.81 -11.78
CA LYS A 225 6.94 35.16 -10.51
C LYS A 225 7.29 34.16 -9.41
N LYS A 226 7.31 34.58 -8.15
CA LYS A 226 7.52 33.68 -7.02
C LYS A 226 6.40 32.65 -6.90
N LEU A 227 6.72 31.48 -6.35
CA LEU A 227 5.70 30.52 -5.91
C LEU A 227 4.92 31.10 -4.72
N ASN A 228 3.74 30.54 -4.47
CA ASN A 228 2.87 30.95 -3.37
C ASN A 228 3.37 30.50 -2.00
N GLY A 229 4.14 29.43 -1.94
CA GLY A 229 4.55 28.79 -0.70
C GLY A 229 4.37 27.28 -0.88
N PRO A 230 5.34 26.60 -1.50
CA PRO A 230 5.30 25.16 -1.67
C PRO A 230 4.98 24.49 -0.34
N ASN A 231 4.06 23.54 -0.35
CA ASN A 231 3.51 22.97 0.88
C ASN A 231 3.89 21.51 1.06
N ASP A 232 3.54 20.64 0.12
CA ASP A 232 3.89 19.22 0.16
C ASP A 232 4.34 18.71 -1.22
N LEU A 233 5.02 17.57 -1.27
CA LEU A 233 5.69 17.06 -2.47
C LEU A 233 5.85 15.53 -2.52
N TRP A 234 5.96 15.01 -3.75
CA TRP A 234 6.24 13.60 -4.02
C TRP A 234 7.12 13.45 -5.27
N GLU A 235 8.15 12.59 -5.21
CA GLU A 235 8.98 12.24 -6.39
C GLU A 235 8.46 10.97 -7.08
N ASP A 236 8.27 11.04 -8.39
CA ASP A 236 7.83 9.92 -9.21
C ASP A 236 8.95 8.92 -9.56
N LEU A 237 8.58 7.80 -10.20
CA LEU A 237 9.55 6.76 -10.57
C LEU A 237 10.59 7.20 -11.62
N LYS A 238 10.36 8.31 -12.31
CA LYS A 238 11.29 8.90 -13.29
C LYS A 238 12.19 9.96 -12.65
N GLY A 239 11.97 10.28 -11.38
CA GLY A 239 12.65 11.34 -10.64
C GLY A 239 12.03 12.71 -10.84
N GLY A 240 10.85 12.85 -11.45
CA GLY A 240 10.13 14.12 -11.52
C GLY A 240 9.41 14.41 -10.20
N ILE A 241 9.23 15.69 -9.86
CA ILE A 241 8.69 16.09 -8.55
C ILE A 241 7.35 16.77 -8.74
N TYR A 242 6.30 16.18 -8.19
CA TYR A 242 5.00 16.83 -8.01
C TYR A 242 5.00 17.58 -6.70
N PHE A 243 4.48 18.81 -6.68
CA PHE A 243 4.31 19.57 -5.43
C PHE A 243 3.11 20.52 -5.49
N THR A 244 2.57 20.83 -4.32
CA THR A 244 1.45 21.76 -4.15
C THR A 244 1.94 23.14 -3.73
N ASP A 245 1.27 24.18 -4.22
CA ASP A 245 1.64 25.58 -3.98
C ASP A 245 0.43 26.41 -3.51
N PRO A 246 -0.13 26.09 -2.33
CA PRO A 246 -1.17 26.91 -1.70
C PRO A 246 -0.62 28.24 -1.20
N PHE A 247 -1.50 29.15 -0.79
CA PHE A 247 -1.12 30.41 -0.17
C PHE A 247 -1.57 30.46 1.30
N TYR A 248 -0.63 30.17 2.21
CA TYR A 248 -0.86 30.31 3.64
C TYR A 248 -0.01 31.43 4.24
N LYS A 249 -0.57 32.65 4.35
CA LYS A 249 0.16 33.80 4.89
C LYS A 249 0.81 33.49 6.24
N ARG A 250 2.14 33.56 6.29
CA ARG A 250 2.93 33.36 7.51
C ARG A 250 3.28 34.69 8.17
N PRO A 251 3.31 34.76 9.51
CA PRO A 251 3.66 35.99 10.23
C PRO A 251 5.13 36.42 10.03
N TYR A 252 6.00 35.51 9.60
CA TYR A 252 7.42 35.77 9.35
C TYR A 252 7.75 36.13 7.89
N TRP A 253 6.76 36.10 6.99
CA TRP A 253 6.96 36.54 5.61
C TRP A 253 7.08 38.05 5.53
N LYS A 254 8.11 38.54 4.83
CA LYS A 254 8.35 39.97 4.56
C LYS A 254 7.97 40.37 3.12
N ARG A 255 7.20 39.55 2.43
CA ARG A 255 6.86 39.73 1.01
C ARG A 255 5.46 40.31 0.80
N GLY A 256 5.19 40.70 -0.44
CA GLY A 256 3.89 41.18 -0.92
C GLY A 256 2.82 40.09 -1.00
N PRO A 257 1.66 40.39 -1.63
CA PRO A 257 0.59 39.43 -1.84
C PRO A 257 1.02 38.25 -2.74
N ILE A 258 0.12 37.29 -2.92
CA ILE A 258 0.27 36.20 -3.89
C ILE A 258 0.66 36.76 -5.28
N GLU A 259 1.67 36.18 -5.93
CA GLU A 259 2.13 36.61 -7.27
C GLU A 259 1.56 35.72 -8.39
N GLN A 260 1.42 34.42 -8.12
CA GLN A 260 0.72 33.51 -9.02
C GLN A 260 -0.76 33.90 -9.11
N ASP A 261 -1.38 33.60 -10.24
CA ASP A 261 -2.80 33.83 -10.53
C ASP A 261 -3.74 32.81 -9.86
N GLY A 262 -3.22 31.91 -9.03
CA GLY A 262 -3.98 30.90 -8.33
C GLY A 262 -3.09 29.97 -7.50
N GLN A 263 -3.71 29.02 -6.83
CA GLN A 263 -3.04 28.01 -6.01
C GLN A 263 -3.05 26.67 -6.74
N HIS A 264 -1.88 26.24 -7.18
CA HIS A 264 -1.77 25.22 -8.23
C HIS A 264 -0.95 24.02 -7.76
N VAL A 265 -1.01 22.95 -8.56
CA VAL A 265 -0.10 21.81 -8.43
C VAL A 265 0.86 21.84 -9.60
N TYR A 266 2.14 21.63 -9.31
CA TYR A 266 3.22 21.70 -10.28
C TYR A 266 3.91 20.35 -10.46
N TYR A 267 4.59 20.19 -11.59
CA TYR A 267 5.50 19.09 -11.87
C TYR A 267 6.84 19.63 -12.40
N LEU A 268 7.92 19.37 -11.66
CA LEU A 268 9.29 19.63 -12.06
C LEU A 268 9.85 18.37 -12.73
N TYR A 269 10.31 18.52 -13.98
CA TYR A 269 10.83 17.40 -14.76
C TYR A 269 12.11 16.79 -14.14
N PRO A 270 12.41 15.51 -14.42
CA PRO A 270 13.60 14.82 -13.91
C PRO A 270 14.93 15.55 -14.11
N ASP A 271 15.06 16.28 -15.22
CA ASP A 271 16.25 17.07 -15.55
C ASP A 271 16.35 18.40 -14.80
N ARG A 272 15.33 18.76 -14.03
CA ARG A 272 15.18 20.00 -13.26
C ARG A 272 15.13 21.27 -14.13
N LYS A 273 14.91 21.15 -15.45
CA LYS A 273 14.94 22.29 -16.38
C LYS A 273 13.57 22.86 -16.72
N LYS A 274 12.53 22.02 -16.64
CA LYS A 274 11.16 22.40 -16.99
C LYS A 274 10.24 22.24 -15.79
N LEU A 275 9.43 23.26 -15.54
CA LEU A 275 8.35 23.26 -14.56
C LEU A 275 7.04 23.51 -15.29
N ILE A 276 6.01 22.73 -14.98
CA ILE A 276 4.65 22.91 -15.53
C ILE A 276 3.63 22.94 -14.39
N ARG A 277 2.48 23.58 -14.62
CA ARG A 277 1.28 23.32 -13.82
C ARG A 277 0.62 22.06 -14.36
N VAL A 278 0.16 21.19 -13.46
CA VAL A 278 -0.52 19.94 -13.81
C VAL A 278 -2.00 19.97 -13.48
N THR A 279 -2.42 20.82 -12.54
CA THR A 279 -3.82 21.22 -12.39
C THR A 279 -3.92 22.63 -11.85
N GLU A 280 -4.99 23.33 -12.27
CA GLU A 280 -5.28 24.73 -11.97
C GLU A 280 -6.72 24.93 -11.42
N ASP A 281 -7.44 23.84 -11.17
CA ASP A 281 -8.88 23.84 -10.82
C ASP A 281 -9.16 23.41 -9.37
N LEU A 282 -8.16 23.56 -8.49
CA LEU A 282 -8.26 23.31 -7.05
C LEU A 282 -8.37 24.63 -6.29
N VAL A 283 -9.04 24.59 -5.14
CA VAL A 283 -9.19 25.78 -4.27
C VAL A 283 -7.94 25.97 -3.43
N THR A 284 -7.58 24.98 -2.62
CA THR A 284 -6.36 24.99 -1.79
C THR A 284 -5.68 23.62 -1.82
N PRO A 285 -4.83 23.34 -2.83
CA PRO A 285 -4.08 22.09 -2.88
C PRO A 285 -3.11 21.99 -1.70
N ASN A 286 -3.06 20.83 -1.05
CA ASN A 286 -2.24 20.61 0.14
C ASN A 286 -1.48 19.28 0.04
N GLY A 287 -1.85 18.24 0.76
CA GLY A 287 -1.18 16.94 0.70
C GLY A 287 -1.23 16.30 -0.69
N ILE A 288 -0.17 15.58 -1.03
CA ILE A 288 0.01 14.96 -2.34
C ILE A 288 0.78 13.63 -2.20
N ILE A 289 0.32 12.58 -2.86
CA ILE A 289 1.04 11.30 -2.92
C ILE A 289 0.74 10.54 -4.20
N GLY A 290 1.75 9.91 -4.81
CA GLY A 290 1.58 9.03 -5.95
C GLY A 290 1.46 7.55 -5.54
N THR A 291 0.90 6.72 -6.42
CA THR A 291 0.93 5.26 -6.23
C THR A 291 2.31 4.68 -6.54
N PRO A 292 2.69 3.54 -5.93
CA PRO A 292 4.00 2.92 -6.13
C PRO A 292 4.28 2.50 -7.57
N ASP A 293 3.23 2.20 -8.33
CA ASP A 293 3.32 1.87 -9.76
C ASP A 293 3.45 3.13 -10.66
N GLY A 294 3.43 4.33 -10.07
CA GLY A 294 3.55 5.61 -10.76
C GLY A 294 2.36 5.94 -11.65
N ARG A 295 1.21 5.28 -11.49
CA ARG A 295 0.05 5.44 -12.39
C ARG A 295 -0.97 6.47 -11.92
N LYS A 296 -1.07 6.71 -10.60
CA LYS A 296 -2.05 7.63 -10.03
C LYS A 296 -1.38 8.65 -9.13
N LEU A 297 -1.97 9.85 -9.07
CA LEU A 297 -1.61 10.93 -8.18
C LEU A 297 -2.85 11.31 -7.35
N TYR A 298 -2.73 11.31 -6.04
CA TYR A 298 -3.73 11.84 -5.12
C TYR A 298 -3.34 13.24 -4.70
N VAL A 299 -4.30 14.17 -4.72
CA VAL A 299 -4.11 15.55 -4.26
C VAL A 299 -5.29 15.95 -3.40
N ALA A 300 -5.02 16.38 -2.17
CA ALA A 300 -6.01 16.97 -1.30
C ALA A 300 -6.26 18.42 -1.67
N ASP A 301 -7.54 18.79 -1.69
CA ASP A 301 -8.01 20.17 -1.76
C ASP A 301 -8.65 20.52 -0.41
N LEU A 302 -7.87 21.17 0.44
CA LEU A 302 -8.28 21.53 1.79
C LEU A 302 -9.44 22.55 1.76
N GLY A 303 -9.40 23.48 0.81
CA GLY A 303 -10.41 24.53 0.65
C GLY A 303 -11.75 23.97 0.19
N ALA A 304 -11.73 23.03 -0.76
CA ALA A 304 -12.94 22.35 -1.22
C ALA A 304 -13.41 21.21 -0.31
N ARG A 305 -12.62 20.82 0.71
CA ARG A 305 -12.85 19.67 1.59
C ARG A 305 -13.01 18.37 0.79
N LYS A 306 -12.16 18.17 -0.21
CA LYS A 306 -12.18 17.01 -1.11
C LYS A 306 -10.78 16.50 -1.37
N THR A 307 -10.65 15.22 -1.69
CA THR A 307 -9.41 14.64 -2.22
C THR A 307 -9.71 14.08 -3.59
N TYR A 308 -8.86 14.38 -4.56
CA TYR A 308 -8.99 13.94 -5.94
C TYR A 308 -7.88 12.95 -6.28
N VAL A 309 -8.19 12.05 -7.21
CA VAL A 309 -7.21 11.16 -7.84
C VAL A 309 -7.15 11.46 -9.34
N TYR A 310 -5.94 11.42 -9.87
CA TYR A 310 -5.63 11.66 -11.28
C TYR A 310 -4.83 10.49 -11.83
N LYS A 311 -4.93 10.26 -13.14
CA LYS A 311 -4.00 9.42 -13.89
C LYS A 311 -2.74 10.22 -14.20
N ILE A 312 -1.56 9.63 -13.98
CA ILE A 312 -0.28 10.17 -14.43
C ILE A 312 -0.03 9.72 -15.87
N ASN A 313 0.26 10.67 -16.76
CA ASN A 313 0.58 10.41 -18.16
C ASN A 313 2.09 10.18 -18.34
N ALA A 314 2.47 9.64 -19.50
CA ALA A 314 3.87 9.30 -19.79
C ALA A 314 4.83 10.51 -19.77
N ASP A 315 4.33 11.72 -20.03
CA ASP A 315 5.10 12.96 -20.06
C ASP A 315 5.10 13.74 -18.73
N GLY A 316 4.51 13.17 -17.67
CA GLY A 316 4.39 13.78 -16.34
C GLY A 316 3.16 14.68 -16.17
N THR A 317 2.39 14.95 -17.23
CA THR A 317 1.07 15.60 -17.07
C THR A 317 0.08 14.67 -16.36
N ILE A 318 -1.03 15.22 -15.89
CA ILE A 318 -2.09 14.43 -15.26
C ILE A 318 -3.42 14.58 -16.02
N SER A 319 -4.27 13.58 -15.93
CA SER A 319 -5.58 13.55 -16.59
C SER A 319 -6.62 12.79 -15.76
N GLY A 320 -7.89 12.85 -16.18
CA GLY A 320 -8.95 12.03 -15.59
C GLY A 320 -9.22 12.34 -14.12
N LYS A 321 -9.27 13.63 -13.75
CA LYS A 321 -9.62 14.09 -12.40
C LYS A 321 -10.90 13.39 -11.93
N LYS A 322 -10.80 12.64 -10.85
CA LYS A 322 -11.93 11.95 -10.22
C LYS A 322 -11.96 12.29 -8.74
N LEU A 323 -13.15 12.57 -8.20
CA LEU A 323 -13.33 12.66 -6.76
C LEU A 323 -13.00 11.30 -6.13
N PHE A 324 -12.01 11.27 -5.23
CA PHE A 324 -11.66 10.08 -4.47
C PHE A 324 -12.54 9.98 -3.22
N CYS A 325 -12.59 11.05 -2.41
CA CYS A 325 -13.48 11.15 -1.25
C CYS A 325 -13.84 12.60 -0.93
N SER A 326 -14.97 12.80 -0.25
CA SER A 326 -15.45 14.11 0.22
C SER A 326 -14.77 14.53 1.55
N MET A 327 -13.44 14.45 1.57
CA MET A 327 -12.61 14.88 2.69
C MET A 327 -11.34 15.53 2.13
N GLY A 328 -11.04 16.75 2.57
CA GLY A 328 -9.74 17.38 2.34
C GLY A 328 -8.71 16.82 3.33
N SER A 329 -7.45 17.11 3.08
CA SER A 329 -6.33 16.70 3.94
C SER A 329 -5.37 17.86 4.08
N ASP A 330 -4.65 17.88 5.20
CA ASP A 330 -3.36 18.57 5.26
C ASP A 330 -2.36 17.67 4.51
N GLY A 331 -1.43 16.96 5.17
CA GLY A 331 -0.62 15.91 4.56
C GLY A 331 -1.33 14.58 4.27
N MET A 332 -0.64 13.65 3.58
CA MET A 332 -1.16 12.29 3.33
C MET A 332 -0.07 11.26 3.06
N THR A 333 -0.41 9.97 3.18
CA THR A 333 0.46 8.87 2.72
C THR A 333 -0.35 7.70 2.15
N ILE A 334 0.31 6.67 1.64
CA ILE A 334 -0.31 5.45 1.09
C ILE A 334 0.45 4.21 1.56
N ASP A 335 -0.25 3.09 1.74
CA ASP A 335 0.34 1.80 2.10
C ASP A 335 0.44 0.81 0.93
N ASN A 336 1.01 -0.37 1.20
CA ASN A 336 1.21 -1.45 0.24
C ASN A 336 -0.07 -2.16 -0.22
N GLU A 337 -1.21 -1.89 0.41
CA GLU A 337 -2.52 -2.38 0.01
C GLU A 337 -3.32 -1.33 -0.78
N GLY A 338 -2.73 -0.14 -0.99
CA GLY A 338 -3.34 0.98 -1.70
C GLY A 338 -4.33 1.77 -0.84
N ASN A 339 -4.25 1.68 0.48
CA ASN A 339 -5.03 2.52 1.38
C ASN A 339 -4.36 3.89 1.53
N VAL A 340 -5.14 4.96 1.42
CA VAL A 340 -4.70 6.36 1.49
C VAL A 340 -5.06 6.94 2.86
N TYR A 341 -4.07 7.55 3.50
CA TYR A 341 -4.15 8.10 4.85
C TYR A 341 -4.25 9.62 4.76
N LEU A 342 -5.34 10.19 5.23
CA LEU A 342 -5.60 11.64 5.23
C LEU A 342 -5.56 12.19 6.65
N THR A 343 -4.96 13.36 6.84
CA THR A 343 -4.77 14.03 8.13
C THR A 343 -5.75 15.19 8.34
N GLY A 344 -5.79 15.72 9.56
CA GLY A 344 -6.70 16.76 10.01
C GLY A 344 -7.06 16.55 11.48
N ARG A 345 -8.30 16.16 11.80
CA ARG A 345 -8.66 15.72 13.16
C ARG A 345 -8.32 14.24 13.35
N GLY A 346 -7.04 13.93 13.55
CA GLY A 346 -6.52 12.56 13.55
C GLY A 346 -6.11 12.09 12.15
N VAL A 347 -6.04 10.77 11.94
CA VAL A 347 -5.72 10.15 10.64
C VAL A 347 -6.89 9.30 10.17
N THR A 348 -7.53 9.65 9.06
CA THR A 348 -8.61 8.87 8.45
C THR A 348 -8.08 8.08 7.27
N VAL A 349 -8.38 6.78 7.22
CA VAL A 349 -7.84 5.89 6.17
C VAL A 349 -8.95 5.48 5.23
N PHE A 350 -8.68 5.60 3.93
CA PHE A 350 -9.57 5.21 2.86
C PHE A 350 -8.94 4.09 2.04
N ASN A 351 -9.71 3.08 1.67
CA ASN A 351 -9.22 2.07 0.73
C ASN A 351 -9.10 2.64 -0.70
N SER A 352 -8.58 1.86 -1.64
CA SER A 352 -8.38 2.30 -3.03
C SER A 352 -9.69 2.63 -3.79
N ALA A 353 -10.85 2.24 -3.26
CA ALA A 353 -12.17 2.60 -3.78
C ALA A 353 -12.70 3.94 -3.23
N GLY A 354 -12.01 4.55 -2.25
CA GLY A 354 -12.44 5.80 -1.61
C GLY A 354 -13.38 5.59 -0.42
N GLU A 355 -13.47 4.36 0.10
CA GLU A 355 -14.30 4.03 1.27
C GLU A 355 -13.47 4.19 2.54
N LYS A 356 -14.00 4.89 3.54
CA LYS A 356 -13.36 5.00 4.86
C LYS A 356 -13.33 3.63 5.52
N ILE A 357 -12.15 3.16 5.89
CA ILE A 357 -11.94 1.85 6.53
C ILE A 357 -11.41 1.96 7.96
N GLU A 358 -10.84 3.09 8.36
CA GLU A 358 -10.27 3.28 9.68
C GLU A 358 -10.22 4.77 10.08
N HIS A 359 -10.15 5.02 11.38
CA HIS A 359 -9.80 6.32 11.95
C HIS A 359 -8.87 6.14 13.17
N ILE A 360 -7.73 6.82 13.15
CA ILE A 360 -6.75 6.83 14.25
C ILE A 360 -6.85 8.17 14.96
N ASP A 361 -7.35 8.14 16.19
CA ASP A 361 -7.45 9.31 17.05
C ASP A 361 -6.05 9.75 17.53
N ILE A 362 -5.79 11.05 17.42
CA ILE A 362 -4.55 11.68 17.89
C ILE A 362 -4.90 12.81 18.84
N ASP A 363 -4.44 12.68 20.10
CA ASP A 363 -4.65 13.68 21.15
C ASP A 363 -3.73 14.90 20.98
N ALA A 364 -4.03 15.68 19.95
CA ALA A 364 -3.31 16.91 19.60
C ALA A 364 -4.21 17.97 18.94
N GLY A 365 -5.50 17.69 18.71
CA GLY A 365 -6.45 18.61 18.07
C GLY A 365 -6.30 18.77 16.55
N TRP A 366 -5.08 18.86 16.03
CA TRP A 366 -4.78 18.83 14.60
C TRP A 366 -3.56 17.94 14.30
N THR A 367 -3.70 17.11 13.28
CA THR A 367 -2.67 16.27 12.68
C THR A 367 -2.30 16.89 11.35
N ALA A 368 -1.05 17.32 11.22
CA ALA A 368 -0.57 18.01 10.03
C ALA A 368 -0.22 16.99 8.95
N ASN A 369 0.63 16.01 9.23
CA ASN A 369 1.12 15.13 8.18
C ASN A 369 1.51 13.74 8.74
N VAL A 370 1.80 12.79 7.86
CA VAL A 370 1.98 11.38 8.20
C VAL A 370 2.90 10.69 7.19
N CYS A 371 3.76 9.78 7.64
CA CYS A 371 4.50 8.88 6.76
C CYS A 371 4.73 7.52 7.41
N PHE A 372 4.90 6.48 6.60
CA PHE A 372 5.38 5.20 7.10
C PHE A 372 6.90 5.20 7.26
N GLY A 373 7.40 4.50 8.28
CA GLY A 373 8.82 4.32 8.51
C GLY A 373 9.13 3.20 9.49
N GLY A 374 10.27 3.30 10.16
CA GLY A 374 10.88 2.16 10.84
C GLY A 374 11.57 1.24 9.85
N ARG A 375 12.47 0.38 10.35
CA ARG A 375 13.28 -0.53 9.51
C ARG A 375 12.43 -1.47 8.64
N ASP A 376 11.24 -1.81 9.11
CA ASP A 376 10.28 -2.68 8.42
C ASP A 376 9.17 -1.91 7.68
N ARG A 377 9.20 -0.57 7.68
CA ARG A 377 8.18 0.31 7.10
C ARG A 377 6.78 0.14 7.66
N LYS A 378 6.62 -0.50 8.82
CA LYS A 378 5.30 -0.81 9.39
C LYS A 378 4.92 0.09 10.56
N THR A 379 5.68 1.14 10.84
CA THR A 379 5.31 2.15 11.83
C THR A 379 4.83 3.39 11.12
N LEU A 380 3.61 3.83 11.42
CA LEU A 380 3.05 5.08 10.93
C LEU A 380 3.50 6.20 11.88
N PHE A 381 4.28 7.16 11.37
CA PHE A 381 4.73 8.34 12.10
C PHE A 381 3.86 9.54 11.73
N ILE A 382 3.50 10.34 12.73
CA ILE A 382 2.44 11.33 12.62
C ILE A 382 2.94 12.64 13.25
N THR A 383 2.96 13.71 12.47
CA THR A 383 3.24 15.06 12.95
C THR A 383 1.92 15.73 13.33
N ALA A 384 1.78 16.12 14.59
CA ALA A 384 0.54 16.69 15.10
C ALA A 384 0.82 17.81 16.11
N GLN A 385 0.51 19.04 15.69
CA GLN A 385 0.79 20.27 16.43
C GLN A 385 2.23 20.34 16.95
N LYS A 386 2.44 20.13 18.25
CA LYS A 386 3.73 20.33 18.93
C LYS A 386 4.45 19.02 19.18
N SER A 387 4.13 17.95 18.45
CA SER A 387 4.52 16.59 18.81
C SER A 387 4.64 15.65 17.62
N LEU A 388 5.53 14.67 17.78
CA LEU A 388 5.65 13.51 16.90
C LEU A 388 5.00 12.31 17.61
N PHE A 389 4.09 11.64 16.93
CA PHE A 389 3.45 10.41 17.38
C PHE A 389 3.82 9.25 16.45
N ALA A 390 3.59 8.02 16.92
CA ALA A 390 3.70 6.84 16.08
C ALA A 390 2.74 5.74 16.54
N ILE A 391 2.34 4.88 15.60
CA ILE A 391 1.56 3.67 15.85
C ILE A 391 2.03 2.53 14.95
N ARG A 392 1.99 1.30 15.47
CA ARG A 392 2.39 0.11 14.71
C ARG A 392 1.23 -0.40 13.86
N MET A 393 1.49 -0.64 12.59
CA MET A 393 0.51 -1.02 11.57
C MET A 393 0.72 -2.47 11.12
N ARG A 394 -0.32 -3.16 10.65
CA ARG A 394 -0.19 -4.48 10.02
C ARG A 394 0.47 -4.36 8.63
N VAL A 395 0.00 -3.35 7.88
CA VAL A 395 0.47 -2.93 6.56
C VAL A 395 1.81 -2.19 6.65
N ASN A 396 2.48 -2.01 5.52
CA ASN A 396 3.72 -1.26 5.40
C ASN A 396 3.61 -0.13 4.37
N GLY A 397 4.43 0.91 4.56
CA GLY A 397 4.65 1.94 3.56
C GLY A 397 5.32 1.40 2.30
N VAL A 398 5.31 2.24 1.27
CA VAL A 398 5.74 1.93 -0.11
C VAL A 398 6.79 2.89 -0.63
#